data_AF-A0A154PB50-F1
#
_entry.id   AF-A0A154PB50-F1
#
_cell.length_a   1.000
_cell.length_b   1.000
_cell.length_c   1.000
_cell.angle_alpha   90.00
_cell.angle_beta   90.00
_cell.angle_gamma   90.00
#
_symmetry.space_group_name_H-M   'P 1'
#
loop_
_entity.id
_entity.type
_entity.pdbx_description
1 polymer ?
#
loop_
_entity_poly.entity_id
_entity_poly.type
_entity_poly.pdbx_seq_one_letter_code
_entity_poly.pdbx_strand_id
1 'polypeptide(L)'
;MEDRHSGENLAIIFNMINEEWNISGKVNAMVHDNAYNITMAADLSDDVRYNIPCAAHTTQLCARDALSSVDRCKEVIQKGSKIIQQF
;
A
#
# COMPACT_ATOMS: atom_id res chain seq x y z
N MET A 1 10.50 -14.18 16.62
CA MET A 1 10.15 -12.85 16.09
C MET A 1 8.83 -13.06 15.36
N GLU A 2 7.71 -12.75 16.01
CA GLU A 2 6.37 -13.08 15.50
C GLU A 2 6.03 -12.25 14.24
N ASP A 3 5.49 -12.94 13.23
CA ASP A 3 4.83 -12.42 12.03
C ASP A 3 3.76 -11.38 12.36
N ARG A 4 4.15 -10.11 12.48
CA ARG A 4 3.18 -9.02 12.40
C ARG A 4 3.71 -8.02 11.41
N HIS A 5 3.13 -8.00 10.22
CA HIS A 5 3.24 -6.90 9.26
C HIS A 5 2.58 -5.60 9.80
N SER A 6 2.74 -5.29 11.09
CA SER A 6 2.36 -4.00 11.66
C SER A 6 3.25 -2.92 11.07
N GLY A 7 2.75 -1.68 11.01
CA GLY A 7 3.57 -0.58 10.50
C GLY A 7 4.83 -0.33 11.32
N GLU A 8 4.80 -0.56 12.64
CA GLU A 8 5.98 -0.45 13.51
C GLU A 8 7.08 -1.45 13.12
N ASN A 9 6.71 -2.71 12.89
CA ASN A 9 7.66 -3.74 12.48
C ASN A 9 8.23 -3.46 11.10
N LEU A 10 7.40 -2.96 10.17
CA LEU A 10 7.85 -2.54 8.85
C LEU A 10 8.85 -1.37 8.93
N ALA A 11 8.60 -0.37 9.77
CA ALA A 11 9.53 0.74 9.99
C ALA A 11 10.88 0.28 10.53
N ILE A 12 10.89 -0.62 11.53
CA ILE A 12 12.12 -1.23 12.05
C ILE A 12 12.90 -1.93 10.93
N ILE A 13 12.22 -2.72 10.10
CA ILE A 13 12.85 -3.42 8.98
C ILE A 13 13.43 -2.42 7.96
N PHE A 14 12.71 -1.34 7.62
CA PHE A 14 13.24 -0.32 6.71
C PHE A 14 14.48 0.36 7.25
N ASN A 15 14.50 0.71 8.53
CA ASN A 15 15.66 1.34 9.15
C ASN A 15 16.85 0.37 9.19
N MET A 16 16.62 -0.91 9.50
CA MET A 16 17.67 -1.95 9.43
C MET A 16 18.25 -2.10 8.02
N ILE A 17 17.40 -2.08 6.98
CA ILE A 17 17.85 -2.13 5.58
C ILE A 17 18.67 -0.86 5.25
N ASN A 18 18.23 0.32 5.70
CA ASN A 18 18.96 1.56 5.46
C ASN A 18 20.37 1.53 6.09
N GLU A 19 20.49 0.99 7.30
CA GLU A 19 21.77 0.78 7.98
C GLU A 19 22.64 -0.23 7.24
N GLU A 20 22.10 -1.40 6.88
CA GLU A 20 22.82 -2.47 6.17
C GLU A 20 23.42 -1.97 4.85
N TRP A 21 22.67 -1.16 4.11
CA TRP A 21 23.11 -0.58 2.84
C TRP A 21 23.93 0.71 3.00
N ASN A 22 24.18 1.17 4.23
CA ASN A 22 24.88 2.43 4.54
C ASN A 22 24.22 3.66 3.86
N ILE A 23 22.89 3.68 3.84
CA ILE A 23 22.06 4.75 3.27
C ILE A 23 21.17 5.45 4.31
N SER A 24 21.35 5.19 5.61
CA SER A 24 20.75 6.00 6.68
C SER A 24 20.99 7.49 6.44
N GLY A 25 19.98 8.34 6.64
CA GLY A 25 20.03 9.77 6.32
C GLY A 25 19.89 10.12 4.82
N LYS A 26 19.85 9.14 3.91
CA LYS A 26 19.83 9.39 2.45
C LYS A 26 18.48 9.10 1.79
N VAL A 27 17.58 8.38 2.47
CA VAL A 27 16.26 8.03 1.94
C VAL A 27 15.27 9.15 2.23
N ASN A 28 15.10 10.06 1.27
CA ASN A 28 14.26 11.26 1.43
C ASN A 28 12.76 11.00 1.18
N ALA A 29 12.39 9.94 0.47
CA ALA A 29 11.01 9.67 0.08
C ALA A 29 10.72 8.17 0.02
N MET A 30 9.49 7.79 0.39
CA MET A 30 8.97 6.44 0.25
C MET A 30 7.69 6.49 -0.59
N VAL A 31 7.64 5.69 -1.65
CA VAL A 31 6.45 5.52 -2.51
C VAL A 31 5.88 4.13 -2.27
N HIS A 32 4.62 4.04 -1.84
CA HIS A 32 3.99 2.76 -1.48
C HIS A 32 2.52 2.70 -1.87
N ASP A 33 1.88 1.54 -1.78
CA ASP A 33 0.41 1.43 -1.94
C ASP A 33 -0.35 2.08 -0.76
N ASN A 34 -1.66 2.20 -0.85
CA ASN A 34 -2.43 2.92 0.18
C ASN A 34 -2.82 2.02 1.37
N ALA A 35 -2.13 0.88 1.58
CA ALA A 35 -2.41 0.03 2.74
C ALA A 35 -2.03 0.74 4.04
N TYR A 36 -2.85 0.54 5.07
CA TYR A 36 -2.71 1.23 6.35
C TYR A 36 -1.33 1.01 7.00
N ASN A 37 -0.86 -0.25 7.06
CA ASN A 37 0.38 -0.58 7.75
C ASN A 37 1.61 -0.02 7.03
N ILE A 38 1.67 0.00 5.69
CA ILE A 38 2.81 0.57 4.97
C ILE A 38 2.81 2.09 5.04
N THR A 39 1.63 2.71 5.05
CA THR A 39 1.49 4.16 5.28
C THR A 39 2.01 4.55 6.65
N MET A 40 1.60 3.82 7.69
CA MET A 40 2.11 4.02 9.05
C MET A 40 3.61 3.76 9.15
N ALA A 41 4.11 2.73 8.46
CA ALA A 41 5.55 2.43 8.43
C ALA A 41 6.37 3.56 7.81
N ALA A 42 5.90 4.14 6.71
CA ALA A 42 6.55 5.27 6.05
C ALA A 42 6.62 6.49 6.97
N ASP A 43 5.56 6.75 7.75
CA ASP A 43 5.53 7.85 8.74
C ASP A 43 6.46 7.61 9.94
N LEU A 44 6.71 6.34 10.28
CA LEU A 44 7.55 5.93 11.41
C LEU A 44 9.02 5.68 11.02
N SER A 45 9.33 5.60 9.72
CA SER A 45 10.69 5.30 9.23
C SER A 45 11.59 6.53 9.34
N ASP A 46 12.86 6.29 9.63
CA ASP A 46 13.82 7.37 9.83
C ASP A 46 14.14 8.06 8.50
N ASP A 47 14.34 9.37 8.56
CA ASP A 47 14.76 10.23 7.44
C ASP A 47 13.79 10.33 6.24
N VAL A 48 12.66 9.63 6.27
CA VAL A 48 11.61 9.71 5.24
C VAL A 48 10.86 11.02 5.37
N ARG A 49 11.21 11.99 4.54
CA ARG A 49 10.52 13.29 4.49
C ARG A 49 9.22 13.26 3.71
N TYR A 50 9.17 12.44 2.66
CA TYR A 50 8.01 12.35 1.77
C TYR A 50 7.42 10.95 1.78
N ASN A 51 6.30 10.81 2.50
CA ASN A 51 5.39 9.68 2.39
C ASN A 51 4.47 9.92 1.18
N ILE A 52 4.60 9.11 0.12
CA ILE A 52 3.92 9.33 -1.16
C ILE A 52 3.07 8.11 -1.53
N PRO A 53 1.73 8.26 -1.59
CA PRO A 53 0.87 7.20 -2.12
C PRO A 53 1.14 6.97 -3.61
N CYS A 54 1.19 5.71 -4.01
CA CYS A 54 1.44 5.32 -5.39
C CYS A 54 0.31 5.82 -6.30
N ALA A 55 0.68 6.58 -7.33
CA ALA A 55 -0.26 7.14 -8.29
C ALA A 55 -1.04 6.05 -9.05
N ALA A 56 -0.36 4.95 -9.44
CA ALA A 56 -0.99 3.84 -10.13
C ALA A 56 -2.04 3.15 -9.24
N HIS A 57 -1.68 2.87 -7.99
CA HIS A 57 -2.60 2.27 -7.04
C HIS A 57 -3.79 3.19 -6.76
N THR A 58 -3.53 4.48 -6.53
CA THR A 58 -4.58 5.48 -6.31
C THR A 58 -5.53 5.57 -7.52
N THR A 59 -5.02 5.55 -8.74
CA THR A 59 -5.83 5.54 -9.97
C THR A 59 -6.71 4.29 -10.04
N GLN A 60 -6.17 3.11 -9.68
CA GLN A 60 -6.94 1.87 -9.62
C GLN A 60 -8.05 1.95 -8.56
N LEU A 61 -7.79 2.53 -7.39
CA LEU A 61 -8.82 2.76 -6.36
C LEU A 61 -9.93 3.65 -6.91
N CYS A 62 -9.59 4.77 -7.55
CA CYS A 62 -10.57 5.67 -8.17
C CYS A 62 -11.43 4.96 -9.21
N ALA A 63 -10.83 4.18 -10.10
CA ALA A 63 -11.56 3.43 -11.12
C ALA A 63 -12.52 2.41 -10.49
N ARG A 64 -12.07 1.67 -9.48
CA ARG A 64 -12.90 0.71 -8.74
C ARG A 64 -14.06 1.41 -8.03
N ASP A 65 -13.80 2.52 -7.36
CA ASP A 65 -14.80 3.25 -6.58
C ASP A 65 -15.86 3.85 -7.52
N ALA A 66 -15.45 4.42 -8.65
CA ALA A 66 -16.36 4.92 -9.68
C ALA A 66 -17.26 3.80 -10.23
N LEU A 67 -16.70 2.65 -10.61
CA LEU A 67 -17.48 1.50 -11.08
C LEU A 67 -18.42 0.95 -10.01
N SER A 68 -18.03 1.02 -8.73
CA SER A 68 -18.84 0.55 -7.61
C SER A 68 -19.97 1.50 -7.24
N SER A 69 -19.85 2.79 -7.58
CA SER A 69 -20.89 3.81 -7.36
C SER A 69 -22.07 3.74 -8.35
N VAL A 70 -21.92 2.98 -9.45
CA VAL A 70 -22.98 2.77 -10.43
C VAL A 70 -23.56 1.37 -10.24
N ASP A 71 -24.79 1.28 -9.76
CA ASP A 71 -25.44 0.00 -9.40
C ASP A 71 -25.39 -1.05 -10.51
N ARG A 72 -25.64 -0.63 -11.76
CA ARG A 72 -25.58 -1.53 -12.93
C ARG A 72 -24.17 -2.06 -13.18
N CYS A 73 -23.13 -1.24 -13.03
CA CYS A 73 -21.74 -1.68 -13.17
C CYS A 73 -21.37 -2.65 -12.05
N LYS A 74 -21.75 -2.32 -10.81
CA LYS A 74 -21.56 -3.19 -9.65
C LYS A 74 -22.24 -4.55 -9.83
N GLU A 75 -23.47 -4.58 -10.33
CA GLU A 75 -24.21 -5.82 -10.61
C GLU A 75 -23.49 -6.70 -11.65
N VAL A 76 -23.04 -6.10 -12.76
CA VAL A 76 -22.29 -6.81 -13.81
C VAL A 76 -20.99 -7.39 -13.27
N ILE A 77 -20.22 -6.61 -12.51
CA ILE A 77 -18.97 -7.05 -11.88
C ILE A 77 -19.24 -8.25 -10.95
N GLN A 78 -20.26 -8.16 -10.08
CA GLN A 78 -20.61 -9.23 -9.15
C GLN A 78 -21.03 -10.52 -9.86
N LYS A 79 -21.84 -10.43 -10.93
CA LYS A 79 -22.22 -11.61 -11.74
C LYS A 79 -21.00 -12.23 -12.40
N GLY A 80 -20.11 -11.43 -12.98
CA GLY A 80 -18.86 -11.90 -13.56
C GLY A 80 -17.96 -12.60 -12.54
N SER A 81 -17.78 -12.02 -11.36
CA SER A 81 -17.01 -12.63 -10.27
C SER A 81 -17.59 -13.98 -9.83
N LYS A 82 -18.93 -14.13 -9.77
CA LYS A 82 -19.58 -15.41 -9.44
C LYS A 82 -19.31 -16.49 -10.49
N ILE A 83 -19.25 -16.14 -11.77
CA ILE A 83 -18.89 -17.09 -12.84
C ILE A 83 -17.47 -17.58 -12.62
N ILE A 84 -16.51 -16.67 -12.43
CA ILE A 84 -15.09 -17.02 -12.23
C ILE A 84 -14.90 -17.86 -10.98
N GLN A 85 -15.65 -17.60 -9.90
CA GLN A 85 -15.56 -18.40 -8.66
C GLN A 85 -15.97 -19.88 -8.82
N GLN A 86 -16.70 -20.24 -9.88
CA GLN A 86 -17.11 -21.63 -10.15
C GLN A 86 -16.12 -22.39 -11.05
N PHE A 87 -15.09 -21.71 -11.56
CA PHE A 87 -13.98 -22.29 -12.32
C PHE A 87 -12.71 -22.32 -11.47
#